data_AF-A0A937B8L8-F1
#
_entry.id   AF-A0A937B8L8-F1
#
_cell.length_a   1.000
_cell.length_b   1.000
_cell.length_c   1.000
_cell.angle_alpha   90.00
_cell.angle_beta   90.00
_cell.angle_gamma   90.00
#
_symmetry.space_group_name_H-M   'P 1'
#
loop_
_entity.id
_entity.type
_entity.pdbx_description
1 polymer ?
#
loop_
_entity_poly.entity_id
_entity_poly.type
_entity_poly.pdbx_seq_one_letter_code
_entity_poly.pdbx_strand_id
1 'polypeptide(L)' 'MRKRILIIPAFLCLLLSSACSGECVRCQKQGETTLNYCETDFPDKNAYNEQVAALKALGYTCGQK' A
#
# COMPACT_ATOMS: atom_id res chain seq x y z
N MET A 1 -20.74 -7.79 37.77
CA MET A 1 -19.53 -7.27 37.08
C MET A 1 -19.94 -6.78 35.69
N ARG A 2 -20.04 -5.45 35.49
CA ARG A 2 -20.50 -4.82 34.24
C ARG A 2 -19.32 -4.72 33.25
N LYS A 3 -19.34 -5.47 32.15
CA LYS A 3 -18.39 -5.31 31.04
C LYS A 3 -18.79 -4.08 30.22
N ARG A 4 -17.95 -3.04 30.23
CA ARG A 4 -18.05 -1.89 29.34
C ARG A 4 -17.46 -2.29 27.99
N ILE A 5 -18.29 -2.38 26.96
CA ILE A 5 -17.84 -2.60 25.58
C ILE A 5 -17.40 -1.22 25.05
N LEU A 6 -16.09 -1.04 24.91
CA LEU A 6 -15.49 0.09 24.21
C LEU A 6 -15.66 -0.15 22.70
N ILE A 7 -16.63 0.53 22.11
CA ILE A 7 -16.82 0.61 20.66
C ILE A 7 -15.81 1.65 20.15
N ILE A 8 -14.68 1.19 19.62
CA ILE A 8 -13.73 2.06 18.91
C ILE A 8 -14.31 2.31 17.51
N PRO A 9 -14.43 3.57 17.08
CA PRO A 9 -15.15 3.93 15.86
C PRO A 9 -14.41 3.42 14.63
N ALA A 10 -15.10 2.57 13.87
CA ALA A 10 -14.79 2.25 12.50
C ALA A 10 -15.01 3.50 11.63
N PHE A 11 -14.04 4.41 11.54
CA PHE A 11 -14.11 5.54 10.60
C PHE A 11 -12.73 6.12 10.23
N LEU A 12 -11.75 5.25 9.96
CA LEU A 12 -10.48 5.63 9.32
C LEU A 12 -10.41 5.09 7.88
N CYS A 13 -11.50 5.24 7.14
CA CYS A 13 -11.63 4.79 5.75
C CYS A 13 -12.34 5.87 4.91
N LEU A 14 -11.82 7.10 4.90
CA LEU A 14 -12.23 8.07 3.88
C LEU A 14 -11.01 8.83 3.33
N LEU A 15 -10.60 8.36 2.15
CA LEU A 15 -10.32 9.22 0.98
C LEU A 15 -9.00 10.02 1.01
N LEU A 16 -7.87 9.34 0.83
CA LEU A 16 -6.80 9.86 -0.05
C LEU A 16 -7.02 9.36 -1.49
N SER A 17 -8.21 9.65 -2.00
CA SER A 17 -8.45 9.61 -3.44
C SER A 17 -7.94 10.91 -4.05
N SER A 18 -7.42 10.83 -5.27
CA SER A 18 -7.13 11.93 -6.19
C SER A 18 -5.88 12.78 -5.93
N ALA A 19 -4.70 12.19 -6.19
CA ALA A 19 -3.65 12.83 -7.01
C ALA A 19 -2.51 11.84 -7.35
N CYS A 20 -2.81 10.62 -7.81
CA CYS A 20 -1.76 9.74 -8.36
C CYS A 20 -1.47 10.18 -9.80
N SER A 21 -0.63 11.20 -9.97
CA SER A 21 -0.13 11.67 -11.28
C SER A 21 1.06 10.84 -11.81
N GLY A 22 1.35 9.69 -11.19
CA GLY A 22 2.42 8.77 -11.57
C GLY A 22 1.95 7.32 -11.51
N GLU A 23 2.70 6.42 -12.14
CA GLU A 23 2.39 4.98 -12.08
C GLU A 23 2.43 4.51 -10.61
N CYS A 24 1.35 3.90 -10.14
CA CYS A 24 1.29 3.27 -8.82
C CYS A 24 1.10 1.76 -8.97
N VAL A 25 1.81 0.99 -8.17
CA VAL A 25 1.64 -0.45 -8.07
C VAL A 25 1.17 -0.86 -6.68
N ARG A 26 0.31 -1.86 -6.67
CA ARG A 26 -0.14 -2.57 -5.48
C ARG A 26 0.55 -3.93 -5.44
N CYS A 27 1.37 -4.13 -4.42
CA CYS A 27 2.11 -5.38 -4.18
C CYS A 27 1.41 -6.19 -3.08
N GLN A 28 1.11 -7.46 -3.35
CA GLN A 28 0.46 -8.37 -2.40
C GLN A 28 1.23 -9.69 -2.28
N LYS A 29 1.29 -10.22 -1.05
CA LYS A 29 1.84 -11.54 -0.76
C LYS A 29 0.93 -12.24 0.24
N GLN A 30 0.70 -13.54 0.03
CA GLN A 30 -0.23 -14.30 0.86
C GLN A 30 0.25 -14.32 2.32
N GLY A 31 -0.61 -13.93 3.25
CA GLY A 31 -0.28 -13.84 4.68
C GLY A 31 0.46 -12.57 5.10
N GLU A 32 0.73 -11.63 4.19
CA GLU A 32 1.34 -10.33 4.49
C GLU A 32 0.42 -9.16 4.12
N THR A 33 0.72 -7.98 4.67
CA THR A 33 -0.02 -6.76 4.37
C THR A 33 0.19 -6.34 2.92
N THR A 34 -0.88 -5.86 2.28
CA THR A 34 -0.79 -5.22 0.96
C THR A 34 0.04 -3.95 1.05
N LEU A 35 1.03 -3.81 0.18
CA LEU A 35 1.85 -2.60 0.05
C LEU A 35 1.43 -1.82 -1.21
N ASN A 36 1.45 -0.48 -1.13
CA ASN A 36 1.20 0.39 -2.26
C ASN A 36 2.41 1.31 -2.45
N TYR A 37 2.90 1.41 -3.67
CA TYR A 37 4.03 2.26 -4.04
C TYR A 37 3.64 3.09 -5.25
N CYS A 38 3.86 4.40 -5.20
CA CYS A 38 3.67 5.29 -6.34
C CYS A 38 5.01 5.84 -6.80
N GLU A 39 5.21 6.00 -8.11
CA GLU A 39 6.44 6.57 -8.68
C GLU A 39 6.75 7.94 -8.07
N THR A 40 5.73 8.74 -7.75
CA THR A 40 5.85 10.06 -7.11
C THR A 40 6.41 10.03 -5.69
N ASP A 41 6.39 8.88 -5.01
CA ASP A 41 6.95 8.72 -3.66
C ASP A 41 8.48 8.56 -3.70
N PHE A 42 9.06 8.44 -4.89
CA PHE A 42 10.48 8.20 -5.10
C PHE A 42 11.16 9.44 -5.71
N PRO A 43 12.44 9.67 -5.38
CA PRO A 43 13.21 10.77 -5.94
C PRO A 43 13.42 10.63 -7.45
N ASP A 44 13.39 9.41 -7.98
CA ASP A 44 13.54 9.09 -9.38
C ASP A 44 12.86 7.75 -9.74
N LYS A 45 12.61 7.55 -11.04
CA LYS A 45 11.92 6.37 -11.57
C LYS A 45 12.74 5.07 -11.43
N ASN A 46 14.07 5.12 -11.37
CA ASN A 46 14.87 3.92 -11.16
C ASN A 46 14.72 3.41 -9.73
N ALA A 47 14.77 4.29 -8.73
CA ALA A 47 14.53 3.91 -7.33
C ALA A 47 13.14 3.27 -7.13
N TYR A 48 12.11 3.80 -7.80
CA TYR A 48 10.80 3.17 -7.85
C TYR A 48 10.85 1.77 -8.45
N ASN A 49 11.44 1.61 -9.65
CA ASN A 49 11.54 0.33 -10.32
C ASN A 49 12.33 -0.72 -9.51
N GLU A 50 13.43 -0.31 -8.87
CA GLU A 50 14.23 -1.17 -7.99
C GLU A 50 13.42 -1.66 -6.79
N GLN A 51 12.65 -0.76 -6.15
CA GLN A 51 11.80 -1.15 -5.03
C GLN A 51 10.72 -2.16 -5.46
N VAL A 52 10.07 -1.93 -6.60
CA VAL A 52 9.07 -2.86 -7.16
C VAL A 52 9.71 -4.20 -7.53
N ALA A 53 10.93 -4.19 -8.09
CA ALA A 53 11.67 -5.40 -8.40
C ALA A 53 12.09 -6.17 -7.14
N ALA A 54 12.53 -5.49 -6.08
CA ALA A 54 12.87 -6.10 -4.81
C ALA A 54 11.66 -6.80 -4.18
N LEU A 55 10.49 -6.17 -4.19
CA LEU A 55 9.25 -6.79 -3.69
C LEU A 55 8.87 -8.04 -4.50
N LYS A 56 8.97 -7.96 -5.83
CA LYS A 56 8.77 -9.15 -6.69
C LYS A 56 9.75 -10.26 -6.36
N ALA A 57 11.02 -9.95 -6.12
CA ALA A 57 12.03 -10.92 -5.69
C ALA A 57 11.74 -11.53 -4.31
N LEU A 58 11.09 -10.79 -3.41
CA LEU A 58 10.62 -11.26 -2.10
C LEU A 58 9.31 -12.08 -2.17
N GLY A 59 8.79 -12.30 -3.38
CA GLY A 59 7.56 -13.09 -3.62
C GLY A 59 6.27 -12.28 -3.56
N TYR A 60 6.34 -10.95 -3.62
CA TYR A 60 5.14 -10.12 -3.79
C TYR A 60 4.70 -10.11 -5.24
N THR A 61 3.39 -10.25 -5.46
CA THR A 61 2.76 -10.03 -6.76
C THR A 61 2.35 -8.56 -6.84
N CYS A 62 2.99 -7.79 -7.72
CA CYS A 62 2.72 -6.37 -7.92
C CYS A 62 1.94 -6.13 -9.22
N GLY A 63 0.79 -5.45 -9.15
CA GLY A 63 -0.03 -5.04 -10.29
C GLY A 63 -0.30 -3.54 -10.29
N GLN A 64 -0.54 -2.95 -11.47
CA GLN A 64 -0.91 -1.53 -11.58
C GLN A 64 -2.25 -1.28 -10.84
N LYS A 65 -2.30 -0.17 -10.12
CA LYS A 65 -3.49 0.31 -9.39
C LYS A 65 -4.36 1.18 -10.28
#